data_AF-A0A2V2GDY1-F1
#
_entry.id   AF-A0A2V2GDY1-F1
#
_cell.length_a   1.000
_cell.length_b   1.000
_cell.length_c   1.000
_cell.angle_alpha   90.00
_cell.angle_beta   90.00
_cell.angle_gamma   90.00
#
_symmetry.space_group_name_H-M   'P 1'
#
loop_
_entity.id
_entity.type
_entity.pdbx_description
1 polymer ?
#
loop_
_entity_poly.entity_id
_entity_poly.type
_entity_poly.pdbx_seq_one_letter_code
_entity_poly.pdbx_strand_id
1 'polypeptide(L)'
;MEKKILRSKRVRVQTHSRICNLMFENFVRGKLSEYDEAERLHRAYGAWIASVCERGLGTASAAAFEEAEPAGIEEFIEGLRESAPDSVEEIRSTSSGTIAELDTDGRRSCELRYDESALLGTDCETVVVFDDEAPGRITVYRTGPSGSALCFDRYSPRMTSMYATPHGQIALGIITHRVHNSLYELLDGGSRGEMVIDYTLEMGGAATEYSHMHLTAVEQND
;
A
#
# COMPACT_ATOMS: atom_id res chain seq x y z
N MET A 1 -21.03 6.16 -19.89
CA MET A 1 -20.72 5.06 -18.97
C MET A 1 -21.63 5.25 -17.77
N GLU A 2 -22.65 4.41 -17.63
CA GLU A 2 -23.61 4.52 -16.54
C GLU A 2 -23.06 3.74 -15.35
N LYS A 3 -22.81 4.43 -14.24
CA LYS A 3 -22.25 3.83 -13.03
C LYS A 3 -23.38 3.68 -12.02
N LYS A 4 -23.73 2.45 -11.69
CA LYS A 4 -24.81 2.15 -10.74
C LYS A 4 -24.22 1.63 -9.42
N ILE A 5 -24.61 2.25 -8.31
CA ILE A 5 -24.29 1.74 -6.97
C ILE A 5 -25.25 0.58 -6.66
N LEU A 6 -24.70 -0.59 -6.35
CA LEU A 6 -25.48 -1.77 -5.96
C LEU A 6 -25.71 -1.82 -4.45
N ARG A 7 -24.66 -1.53 -3.67
CA ARG A 7 -24.65 -1.49 -2.21
C ARG A 7 -23.58 -0.54 -1.73
N SER A 8 -23.78 0.06 -0.55
CA SER A 8 -22.80 0.98 0.05
C SER A 8 -22.91 1.00 1.57
N LYS A 9 -21.78 1.21 2.25
CA LYS A 9 -21.72 1.41 3.71
C LYS A 9 -20.81 2.58 4.06
N ARG A 10 -21.15 3.27 5.16
CA ARG A 10 -20.26 4.25 5.79
C ARG A 10 -19.26 3.52 6.67
N VAL A 11 -18.01 3.93 6.62
CA VAL A 11 -16.92 3.28 7.36
C VAL A 11 -16.00 4.30 8.00
N ARG A 12 -15.37 3.92 9.12
CA ARG A 12 -14.18 4.57 9.65
C ARG A 12 -12.98 3.87 9.04
N VAL A 13 -12.15 4.62 8.34
CA VAL A 13 -10.91 4.12 7.74
C VAL A 13 -9.75 4.52 8.62
N GLN A 14 -8.87 3.58 8.92
CA GLN A 14 -7.59 3.83 9.57
C GLN A 14 -6.49 3.33 8.66
N THR A 15 -5.51 4.18 8.37
CA THR A 15 -4.33 3.80 7.59
C THR A 15 -3.10 3.86 8.48
N HIS A 16 -2.21 2.92 8.24
CA HIS A 16 -0.93 2.80 8.90
C HIS A 16 0.09 2.35 7.87
N SER A 17 0.95 3.28 7.45
CA SER A 17 2.05 3.01 6.53
C SER A 17 3.35 3.02 7.31
N ARG A 18 4.14 1.95 7.16
CA ARG A 18 5.49 1.85 7.68
C ARG A 18 6.42 1.84 6.48
N ILE A 19 7.20 2.90 6.36
CA ILE A 19 7.98 3.24 5.18
C ILE A 19 9.45 3.08 5.53
N CYS A 20 10.13 2.23 4.78
CA CYS A 20 11.55 1.96 4.91
C CYS A 20 12.27 2.53 3.71
N ASN A 21 13.09 3.56 3.92
CA ASN A 21 13.83 4.19 2.84
C ASN A 21 14.95 3.25 2.36
N LEU A 22 14.92 2.81 1.09
CA LEU A 22 15.97 1.97 0.49
C LEU A 22 17.06 2.81 -0.18
N MET A 23 16.77 4.08 -0.50
CA MET A 23 17.78 5.07 -0.86
C MET A 23 18.49 5.52 0.41
N PHE A 24 19.33 4.66 0.96
CA PHE A 24 20.38 5.13 1.84
C PHE A 24 21.33 5.97 1.00
N GLU A 25 21.25 7.28 1.18
CA GLU A 25 22.28 8.28 0.92
C GLU A 25 23.35 7.89 -0.10
N ASN A 26 22.97 7.63 -1.36
CA ASN A 26 23.92 7.72 -2.47
C ASN A 26 24.49 9.16 -2.64
N PHE A 27 24.18 10.09 -1.71
CA PHE A 27 24.49 11.50 -1.80
C PHE A 27 25.18 12.11 -0.58
N VAL A 28 25.18 11.49 0.61
CA VAL A 28 25.72 12.14 1.80
C VAL A 28 26.89 11.32 2.37
N ARG A 29 28.07 11.89 2.09
CA ARG A 29 29.35 11.74 2.80
C ARG A 29 30.14 10.47 2.51
N GLY A 30 31.22 10.68 1.74
CA GLY A 30 32.27 9.69 1.47
C GLY A 30 33.07 9.30 2.71
N LYS A 31 32.46 8.53 3.60
CA LYS A 31 33.12 7.80 4.67
C LYS A 31 32.88 6.30 4.49
N LEU A 32 33.96 5.53 4.45
CA LEU A 32 33.93 4.08 4.27
C LEU A 32 33.06 3.35 5.32
N SER A 33 32.96 3.87 6.54
CA SER A 33 32.12 3.26 7.59
C SER A 33 30.62 3.42 7.35
N GLU A 34 30.20 4.55 6.78
CA GLU A 34 28.79 4.84 6.46
C GLU A 34 28.33 4.01 5.25
N TYR A 35 29.25 3.71 4.31
CA TYR A 35 29.01 2.82 3.18
C TYR A 35 28.72 1.37 3.60
N ASP A 36 29.53 0.80 4.49
CA ASP A 36 29.34 -0.59 4.97
C ASP A 36 28.01 -0.76 5.72
N GLU A 37 27.58 0.27 6.44
CA GLU A 37 26.31 0.28 7.16
C GLU A 37 25.11 0.34 6.21
N ALA A 38 25.16 1.24 5.22
CA ALA A 38 24.15 1.32 4.16
C ALA A 38 24.01 0.01 3.39
N GLU A 39 25.13 -0.66 3.06
CA GLU A 39 25.09 -1.95 2.37
C GLU A 39 24.49 -3.06 3.25
N ARG A 40 24.84 -3.09 4.55
CA ARG A 40 24.23 -4.04 5.50
C ARG A 40 22.71 -3.85 5.58
N LEU A 41 22.25 -2.61 5.69
CA LEU A 41 20.83 -2.27 5.74
C LEU A 41 20.14 -2.66 4.43
N HIS A 42 20.70 -2.30 3.29
CA HIS A 42 20.18 -2.70 1.97
C HIS A 42 20.01 -4.22 1.85
N ARG A 43 21.01 -5.00 2.30
CA ARG A 43 20.91 -6.47 2.32
C ARG A 43 19.84 -6.96 3.29
N ALA A 44 19.68 -6.33 4.46
CA ALA A 44 18.63 -6.67 5.41
C ALA A 44 17.22 -6.42 4.82
N TYR A 45 17.01 -5.29 4.14
CA TYR A 45 15.77 -5.03 3.40
C TYR A 45 15.54 -6.04 2.28
N GLY A 46 16.57 -6.32 1.47
CA GLY A 46 16.47 -7.30 0.39
C GLY A 46 16.09 -8.70 0.91
N ALA A 47 16.68 -9.11 2.04
CA ALA A 47 16.33 -10.37 2.70
C ALA A 47 14.90 -10.36 3.24
N TRP A 48 14.44 -9.27 3.85
CA TRP A 48 13.07 -9.11 4.30
C TRP A 48 12.07 -9.18 3.15
N ILE A 49 12.32 -8.42 2.07
CA ILE A 49 11.50 -8.41 0.86
C ILE A 49 11.41 -9.82 0.27
N ALA A 50 12.54 -10.52 0.12
CA ALA A 50 12.56 -11.90 -0.37
C ALA A 50 11.73 -12.83 0.52
N SER A 51 11.83 -12.67 1.85
CA SER A 51 11.02 -13.42 2.81
C SER A 51 9.52 -13.15 2.67
N VAL A 52 9.11 -11.89 2.46
CA VAL A 52 7.70 -11.54 2.17
C VAL A 52 7.24 -12.17 0.86
N CYS A 53 8.05 -12.09 -0.19
CA CYS A 53 7.77 -12.71 -1.48
C CYS A 53 7.61 -14.23 -1.37
N GLU A 54 8.49 -14.92 -0.65
CA GLU A 54 8.37 -16.38 -0.44
C GLU A 54 7.08 -16.76 0.29
N ARG A 55 6.66 -15.95 1.27
CA ARG A 55 5.36 -16.11 1.94
C ARG A 55 4.18 -15.88 0.97
N GLY A 56 4.36 -15.07 -0.06
CA GLY A 56 3.35 -14.75 -1.08
C GLY A 56 3.35 -15.62 -2.34
N LEU A 57 4.48 -16.26 -2.69
CA LEU A 57 4.72 -16.99 -3.95
C LEU A 57 4.56 -18.52 -3.83
N GLY A 58 4.20 -19.03 -2.66
CA GLY A 58 3.90 -20.45 -2.50
C GLY A 58 2.68 -20.87 -3.33
N THR A 59 2.58 -22.16 -3.64
CA THR A 59 1.32 -22.87 -3.96
C THR A 59 0.34 -22.87 -2.77
N ALA A 60 0.34 -21.80 -2.00
CA ALA A 60 -0.44 -21.63 -0.81
C ALA A 60 -1.89 -21.43 -1.22
N SER A 61 -2.77 -22.19 -0.59
CA SER A 61 -4.21 -22.01 -0.74
C SER A 61 -4.58 -20.56 -0.37
N ALA A 62 -5.75 -20.10 -0.81
CA ALA A 62 -6.31 -18.79 -0.47
C ALA A 62 -6.17 -18.42 1.03
N ALA A 63 -6.05 -19.41 1.93
CA ALA A 63 -5.83 -19.27 3.36
C ALA A 63 -4.53 -18.54 3.77
N ALA A 64 -3.44 -18.58 2.99
CA ALA A 64 -2.20 -17.85 3.36
C ALA A 64 -2.31 -16.33 3.16
N PHE A 65 -3.39 -15.89 2.53
CA PHE A 65 -3.82 -14.50 2.46
C PHE A 65 -4.95 -14.20 3.45
N GLU A 66 -5.17 -15.02 4.49
CA GLU A 66 -6.11 -14.68 5.58
C GLU A 66 -5.46 -13.73 6.60
N GLU A 67 -4.18 -13.91 6.92
CA GLU A 67 -3.50 -13.02 7.88
C GLU A 67 -3.10 -11.69 7.21
N ALA A 68 -3.59 -10.58 7.76
CA ALA A 68 -3.30 -9.26 7.22
C ALA A 68 -1.81 -8.89 7.35
N GLU A 69 -1.27 -8.99 8.57
CA GLU A 69 0.11 -8.60 8.89
C GLU A 69 1.09 -9.77 8.63
N PRO A 70 2.19 -9.56 7.88
CA PRO A 70 3.18 -10.61 7.66
C PRO A 70 3.95 -10.90 8.95
N ALA A 71 4.14 -12.19 9.26
CA ALA A 71 4.89 -12.62 10.44
C ALA A 71 6.29 -11.96 10.53
N GLY A 72 6.60 -11.38 11.70
CA GLY A 72 7.90 -10.75 11.99
C GLY A 72 8.06 -9.32 11.50
N ILE A 73 7.03 -8.69 10.92
CA ILE A 73 7.12 -7.29 10.43
C ILE A 73 7.42 -6.30 11.55
N GLU A 74 6.80 -6.47 12.72
CA GLU A 74 7.03 -5.61 13.87
C GLU A 74 8.46 -5.75 14.40
N GLU A 75 8.94 -6.99 14.53
CA GLU A 75 10.31 -7.29 14.96
C GLU A 75 11.35 -6.70 13.99
N PHE A 76 11.10 -6.82 12.69
CA PHE A 76 11.95 -6.24 11.65
C PHE A 76 12.00 -4.71 11.75
N ILE A 77 10.84 -4.06 11.87
CA ILE A 77 10.75 -2.59 11.90
C ILE A 77 11.32 -2.01 13.19
N GLU A 78 11.08 -2.63 14.34
CA GLU A 78 11.70 -2.21 15.60
C GLU A 78 13.22 -2.41 15.57
N GLY A 79 13.71 -3.54 15.03
CA GLY A 79 15.15 -3.75 14.85
C GLY A 79 15.80 -2.68 13.94
N LEU A 80 15.09 -2.23 12.91
CA LEU A 80 15.53 -1.12 12.07
C LEU A 80 15.48 0.23 12.78
N ARG A 81 14.46 0.50 13.60
CA ARG A 81 14.39 1.74 14.39
C ARG A 81 15.52 1.84 15.40
N GLU A 82 15.89 0.73 16.02
CA GLU A 82 17.00 0.68 16.97
C GLU A 82 18.36 0.91 16.28
N SER A 83 18.54 0.33 15.08
CA SER A 83 19.81 0.38 14.36
C SER A 83 19.98 1.60 13.45
N ALA A 84 18.89 2.11 12.86
CA ALA A 84 18.86 3.18 11.87
C ALA A 84 17.52 3.96 11.94
N PRO A 85 17.29 4.78 12.97
CA PRO A 85 16.00 5.42 13.23
C PRO A 85 15.51 6.31 12.06
N ASP A 86 16.42 6.99 11.37
CA ASP A 86 16.09 7.89 10.25
C ASP A 86 15.68 7.15 8.97
N SER A 87 15.82 5.82 8.93
CA SER A 87 15.44 4.99 7.78
C SER A 87 13.98 4.54 7.78
N VAL A 88 13.28 4.73 8.91
CA VAL A 88 11.91 4.27 9.11
C VAL A 88 11.01 5.47 9.37
N GLU A 89 10.04 5.67 8.48
CA GLU A 89 8.95 6.63 8.66
C GLU A 89 7.65 5.87 8.95
N GLU A 90 6.84 6.41 9.87
CA GLU A 90 5.53 5.84 10.21
C GLU A 90 4.47 6.91 10.03
N ILE A 91 3.49 6.61 9.18
CA ILE A 91 2.38 7.50 8.87
C ILE A 91 1.09 6.83 9.31
N ARG A 92 0.33 7.51 10.17
CA ARG A 92 -0.99 7.05 10.63
C ARG A 92 -2.04 8.10 10.35
N SER A 93 -3.20 7.65 9.89
CA SER A 93 -4.37 8.51 9.68
C SER A 93 -5.65 7.79 10.06
N THR A 94 -6.67 8.57 10.40
CA THR A 94 -8.02 8.09 10.62
C THR A 94 -9.00 9.06 9.99
N SER A 95 -9.88 8.56 9.14
CA SER A 95 -10.90 9.37 8.47
C SER A 95 -12.20 8.62 8.28
N SER A 96 -13.23 9.35 7.89
CA SER A 96 -14.49 8.76 7.46
C SER A 96 -14.40 8.41 5.99
N GLY A 97 -15.04 7.31 5.60
CA GLY A 97 -15.07 6.85 4.23
C GLY A 97 -16.39 6.18 3.87
N THR A 98 -16.50 5.79 2.61
CA THR A 98 -17.63 5.02 2.08
C THR A 98 -17.07 3.89 1.23
N ILE A 99 -17.52 2.67 1.50
CA ILE A 99 -17.27 1.52 0.63
C ILE A 99 -18.54 1.23 -0.17
N ALA A 100 -18.40 0.95 -1.46
CA ALA A 100 -19.52 0.67 -2.34
C ALA A 100 -19.18 -0.41 -3.38
N GLU A 101 -20.16 -1.24 -3.70
CA GLU A 101 -20.12 -2.08 -4.90
C GLU A 101 -20.80 -1.33 -6.05
N LEU A 102 -20.18 -1.39 -7.22
CA LEU A 102 -20.55 -0.64 -8.39
C LEU A 102 -20.68 -1.57 -9.58
N ASP A 103 -21.72 -1.36 -10.38
CA ASP A 103 -21.88 -1.95 -11.71
C ASP A 103 -21.59 -0.87 -12.76
N THR A 104 -20.61 -1.15 -13.61
CA THR A 104 -20.24 -0.32 -14.75
C THR A 104 -20.35 -1.16 -16.02
N ASP A 105 -21.43 -0.95 -16.78
CA ASP A 105 -21.72 -1.66 -18.02
C ASP A 105 -21.65 -3.20 -17.89
N GLY A 106 -22.17 -3.75 -16.79
CA GLY A 106 -22.20 -5.18 -16.49
C GLY A 106 -20.93 -5.73 -15.84
N ARG A 107 -19.96 -4.87 -15.49
CA ARG A 107 -18.77 -5.24 -14.72
C ARG A 107 -18.89 -4.74 -13.29
N ARG A 108 -18.69 -5.66 -12.34
CA ARG A 108 -18.70 -5.33 -10.91
C ARG A 108 -17.32 -4.87 -10.45
N SER A 109 -17.31 -3.94 -9.51
CA SER A 109 -16.10 -3.48 -8.82
C SER A 109 -16.47 -2.93 -7.46
N CYS A 110 -15.57 -3.06 -6.50
CA CYS A 110 -15.69 -2.44 -5.19
C CYS A 110 -14.81 -1.19 -5.14
N GLU A 111 -15.31 -0.13 -4.51
CA GLU A 111 -14.58 1.11 -4.27
C GLU A 111 -14.68 1.53 -2.81
N LEU A 112 -13.54 1.70 -2.15
CA LEU A 112 -13.43 2.39 -0.87
C LEU A 112 -12.93 3.82 -1.12
N ARG A 113 -13.74 4.81 -0.76
CA ARG A 113 -13.37 6.24 -0.79
C ARG A 113 -13.15 6.73 0.62
N TYR A 114 -12.07 7.48 0.85
CA TYR A 114 -11.83 8.14 2.13
C TYR A 114 -10.99 9.40 1.96
N ASP A 115 -11.14 10.31 2.92
CA ASP A 115 -10.49 11.62 2.90
C ASP A 115 -9.10 11.54 3.58
N GLU A 116 -8.05 11.99 2.88
CA GLU A 116 -6.68 12.12 3.40
C GLU A 116 -6.26 13.59 3.58
N SER A 117 -7.19 14.55 3.42
CA SER A 117 -6.87 15.98 3.38
C SER A 117 -6.26 16.51 4.67
N ALA A 118 -6.72 16.00 5.82
CA ALA A 118 -6.16 16.37 7.12
C ALA A 118 -4.70 15.92 7.29
N LEU A 119 -4.33 14.79 6.68
CA LEU A 119 -2.96 14.28 6.71
C LEU A 119 -2.04 15.08 5.78
N LEU A 120 -2.52 15.38 4.57
CA LEU A 120 -1.71 16.00 3.52
C LEU A 120 -1.76 17.54 3.53
N GLY A 121 -2.63 18.15 4.33
CA GLY A 121 -2.82 19.60 4.39
C GLY A 121 -3.40 20.20 3.10
N THR A 122 -4.00 19.37 2.24
CA THR A 122 -4.58 19.75 0.95
C THR A 122 -5.73 18.81 0.59
N ASP A 123 -6.71 19.29 -0.17
CA ASP A 123 -7.86 18.49 -0.58
C ASP A 123 -7.40 17.25 -1.36
N CYS A 124 -7.57 16.08 -0.75
CA CYS A 124 -7.17 14.79 -1.28
C CYS A 124 -8.15 13.69 -0.86
N GLU A 125 -8.94 13.20 -1.81
CA GLU A 125 -9.70 11.96 -1.64
C GLU A 125 -8.91 10.80 -2.24
N THR A 126 -8.79 9.72 -1.47
CA THR A 126 -8.19 8.47 -1.90
C THR A 126 -9.28 7.45 -2.22
N VAL A 127 -9.17 6.85 -3.40
CA VAL A 127 -10.09 5.84 -3.93
C VAL A 127 -9.33 4.54 -4.14
N VAL A 128 -9.70 3.51 -3.38
CA VAL A 128 -9.17 2.15 -3.53
C VAL A 128 -10.18 1.34 -4.33
N VAL A 129 -9.76 0.81 -5.46
CA VAL A 129 -10.59 0.04 -6.41
C VAL A 129 -10.08 -1.39 -6.46
N PHE A 130 -10.99 -2.35 -6.32
CA PHE A 130 -10.69 -3.78 -6.39
C PHE A 130 -11.90 -4.58 -6.88
N ASP A 131 -11.67 -5.85 -7.19
CA ASP A 131 -12.69 -6.82 -7.61
C ASP A 131 -12.74 -7.93 -6.55
N ASP A 132 -13.93 -8.36 -6.14
CA ASP A 132 -14.10 -9.43 -5.16
C ASP A 132 -13.72 -10.81 -5.75
N GLU A 133 -13.80 -10.97 -7.07
CA GLU A 133 -13.31 -12.17 -7.77
C GLU A 133 -11.78 -12.16 -7.94
N ALA A 134 -11.15 -10.98 -7.86
CA ALA A 134 -9.69 -10.80 -7.99
C ALA A 134 -9.10 -9.87 -6.91
N PRO A 135 -9.21 -10.22 -5.61
CA PRO A 135 -8.84 -9.33 -4.51
C PRO A 135 -7.33 -9.06 -4.43
N GLY A 136 -6.52 -9.86 -5.11
CA GLY A 136 -5.06 -9.70 -5.22
C GLY A 136 -4.60 -8.58 -6.16
N ARG A 137 -5.53 -7.86 -6.81
CA ARG A 137 -5.25 -6.69 -7.64
C ARG A 137 -6.02 -5.48 -7.11
N ILE A 138 -5.27 -4.43 -6.77
CA ILE A 138 -5.82 -3.22 -6.16
C ILE A 138 -5.27 -2.01 -6.90
N THR A 139 -6.14 -1.07 -7.23
CA THR A 139 -5.72 0.24 -7.75
C THR A 139 -6.07 1.33 -6.77
N VAL A 140 -5.09 2.11 -6.35
CA VAL A 140 -5.25 3.26 -5.46
C VAL A 140 -5.10 4.54 -6.27
N TYR A 141 -6.13 5.35 -6.28
CA TYR A 141 -6.13 6.67 -6.90
C TYR A 141 -6.16 7.74 -5.82
N ARG A 142 -5.31 8.75 -5.96
CA ARG A 142 -5.42 9.99 -5.19
C ARG A 142 -5.93 11.09 -6.11
N THR A 143 -7.00 11.74 -5.69
CA THR A 143 -7.54 12.93 -6.35
C THR A 143 -6.93 14.18 -5.70
N GLY A 144 -6.82 15.28 -6.43
CA GLY A 144 -6.23 16.53 -5.93
C GLY A 144 -5.09 17.06 -6.82
N PRO A 145 -4.34 18.09 -6.36
CA PRO A 145 -3.30 18.76 -7.15
C PRO A 145 -2.09 17.86 -7.48
N SER A 146 -1.87 16.81 -6.71
CA SER A 146 -0.87 15.75 -6.96
C SER A 146 -1.59 14.42 -7.18
N GLY A 147 -2.01 14.17 -8.42
CA GLY A 147 -2.73 12.96 -8.80
C GLY A 147 -1.79 11.77 -9.01
N SER A 148 -2.16 10.62 -8.47
CA SER A 148 -1.46 9.36 -8.72
C SER A 148 -2.43 8.19 -8.83
N ALA A 149 -2.07 7.22 -9.66
CA ALA A 149 -2.80 5.97 -9.83
C ALA A 149 -1.82 4.82 -9.65
N LEU A 150 -1.74 4.27 -8.45
CA LEU A 150 -0.85 3.16 -8.13
C LEU A 150 -1.64 1.86 -8.33
N CYS A 151 -1.10 0.94 -9.12
CA CYS A 151 -1.69 -0.39 -9.29
C CYS A 151 -0.76 -1.41 -8.63
N PHE A 152 -1.33 -2.20 -7.74
CA PHE A 152 -0.69 -3.28 -7.02
C PHE A 152 -1.29 -4.59 -7.51
N ASP A 153 -0.43 -5.50 -7.95
CA ASP A 153 -0.85 -6.76 -8.53
C ASP A 153 0.10 -7.86 -8.09
N ARG A 154 -0.42 -8.81 -7.32
CA ARG A 154 0.37 -9.96 -6.84
C ARG A 154 0.82 -10.89 -7.96
N TYR A 155 0.20 -10.83 -9.15
CA TYR A 155 0.52 -11.68 -10.30
C TYR A 155 1.47 -11.01 -11.29
N SER A 156 1.44 -9.68 -11.34
CA SER A 156 2.34 -8.86 -12.16
C SER A 156 3.16 -7.96 -11.23
N PRO A 157 4.22 -8.50 -10.60
CA PRO A 157 4.85 -7.85 -9.46
C PRO A 157 5.39 -6.48 -9.82
N ARG A 158 5.91 -6.24 -11.04
CA ARG A 158 6.43 -4.93 -11.44
C ARG A 158 5.45 -4.19 -12.35
N MET A 159 4.94 -3.05 -11.87
CA MET A 159 4.14 -2.10 -12.64
C MET A 159 4.87 -0.75 -12.74
N THR A 160 4.54 0.06 -13.74
CA THR A 160 5.02 1.44 -13.85
C THR A 160 3.82 2.38 -13.83
N SER A 161 3.87 3.40 -12.97
CA SER A 161 2.86 4.44 -12.86
C SER A 161 3.47 5.82 -13.08
N MET A 162 2.66 6.76 -13.57
CA MET A 162 3.06 8.15 -13.71
C MET A 162 2.50 8.95 -12.53
N TYR A 163 3.39 9.51 -11.72
CA TYR A 163 3.05 10.45 -10.66
C TYR A 163 3.03 11.87 -11.22
N ALA A 164 1.86 12.49 -11.23
CA ALA A 164 1.70 13.85 -11.73
C ALA A 164 1.96 14.84 -10.60
N THR A 165 2.95 15.72 -10.80
CA THR A 165 3.21 16.87 -9.94
C THR A 165 2.90 18.16 -10.69
N PRO A 166 2.73 19.29 -9.99
CA PRO A 166 2.66 20.60 -10.63
C PRO A 166 3.87 20.94 -11.53
N HIS A 167 5.00 20.25 -11.35
CA HIS A 167 6.26 20.49 -12.06
C HIS A 167 6.55 19.49 -13.18
N GLY A 168 5.66 18.52 -13.42
CA GLY A 168 5.84 17.48 -14.44
C GLY A 168 5.45 16.09 -13.95
N GLN A 169 5.62 15.11 -14.83
CA GLN A 169 5.30 13.71 -14.53
C GLN A 169 6.56 12.92 -14.21
N ILE A 170 6.50 12.11 -13.16
CA ILE A 170 7.60 11.25 -12.72
C ILE A 170 7.15 9.80 -12.92
N ALA A 171 7.95 9.00 -13.63
CA ALA A 171 7.71 7.56 -13.74
C ALA A 171 8.18 6.88 -12.45
N LEU A 172 7.27 6.16 -11.80
CA LEU A 172 7.52 5.33 -10.62
C LEU A 172 7.34 3.87 -11.01
N GLY A 173 8.37 3.06 -10.77
CA GLY A 173 8.21 1.61 -10.73
C GLY A 173 7.60 1.21 -9.39
N ILE A 174 6.73 0.22 -9.41
CA ILE A 174 6.07 -0.34 -8.23
C ILE A 174 6.30 -1.85 -8.31
N ILE A 175 7.05 -2.40 -7.37
CA ILE A 175 7.22 -3.84 -7.20
C ILE A 175 6.32 -4.28 -6.06
N THR A 176 5.21 -4.95 -6.37
CA THR A 176 4.28 -5.53 -5.41
C THR A 176 4.83 -6.86 -4.90
N HIS A 177 4.96 -6.98 -3.57
CA HIS A 177 5.44 -8.18 -2.88
C HIS A 177 4.30 -8.95 -2.22
N ARG A 178 3.30 -8.24 -1.68
CA ARG A 178 2.12 -8.82 -1.02
C ARG A 178 0.88 -7.98 -1.30
N VAL A 179 -0.26 -8.66 -1.46
CA VAL A 179 -1.59 -8.06 -1.41
C VAL A 179 -2.50 -8.96 -0.59
N HIS A 180 -3.05 -8.43 0.49
CA HIS A 180 -4.17 -8.98 1.27
C HIS A 180 -5.32 -7.97 1.21
N ASN A 181 -6.55 -8.45 1.03
CA ASN A 181 -7.73 -7.60 0.96
C ASN A 181 -8.98 -8.38 1.37
N SER A 182 -9.61 -7.97 2.45
CA SER A 182 -10.91 -8.44 2.95
C SER A 182 -11.96 -7.33 3.00
N LEU A 183 -11.71 -6.18 2.34
CA LEU A 183 -12.64 -5.05 2.34
C LEU A 183 -14.00 -5.40 1.72
N TYR A 184 -14.07 -6.39 0.82
CA TYR A 184 -15.34 -6.86 0.25
C TYR A 184 -16.29 -7.43 1.31
N GLU A 185 -15.78 -7.96 2.43
CA GLU A 185 -16.60 -8.55 3.49
C GLU A 185 -17.53 -7.53 4.14
N LEU A 186 -17.14 -6.25 4.17
CA LEU A 186 -18.02 -5.16 4.61
C LEU A 186 -19.30 -5.08 3.78
N LEU A 187 -19.21 -5.36 2.47
CA LEU A 187 -20.34 -5.33 1.55
C LEU A 187 -21.19 -6.60 1.65
N ASP A 188 -20.66 -7.69 2.21
CA ASP A 188 -21.34 -8.98 2.45
C ASP A 188 -21.91 -9.12 3.88
N GLY A 189 -22.03 -8.01 4.61
CA GLY A 189 -22.62 -7.98 5.95
C GLY A 189 -21.62 -8.03 7.10
N GLY A 190 -20.32 -8.12 6.81
CA GLY A 190 -19.26 -7.90 7.79
C GLY A 190 -19.25 -6.46 8.32
N SER A 191 -18.68 -6.30 9.52
CA SER A 191 -18.55 -5.02 10.22
C SER A 191 -17.13 -4.46 10.20
N ARG A 192 -16.15 -5.23 9.72
CA ARG A 192 -14.75 -4.86 9.57
C ARG A 192 -14.19 -5.50 8.30
N GLY A 193 -13.28 -4.82 7.64
CA GLY A 193 -12.41 -5.36 6.59
C GLY A 193 -11.03 -4.72 6.68
N GLU A 194 -10.03 -5.36 6.09
CA GLU A 194 -8.67 -4.86 6.09
C GLU A 194 -7.97 -5.11 4.75
N MET A 195 -6.93 -4.32 4.50
CA MET A 195 -6.12 -4.40 3.30
C MET A 195 -4.67 -4.18 3.68
N VAL A 196 -3.79 -5.07 3.23
CA VAL A 196 -2.35 -4.94 3.41
C VAL A 196 -1.65 -5.05 2.06
N ILE A 197 -0.76 -4.09 1.79
CA ILE A 197 0.06 -4.07 0.59
C ILE A 197 1.52 -3.88 1.01
N ASP A 198 2.36 -4.86 0.65
CA ASP A 198 3.82 -4.71 0.71
C ASP A 198 4.32 -4.41 -0.70
N TYR A 199 5.04 -3.31 -0.86
CA TYR A 199 5.58 -2.93 -2.16
C TYR A 199 6.89 -2.17 -2.05
N THR A 200 7.66 -2.17 -3.13
CA THR A 200 8.84 -1.34 -3.31
C THR A 200 8.60 -0.31 -4.40
N LEU A 201 8.91 0.96 -4.13
CA LEU A 201 8.97 1.98 -5.16
C LEU A 201 10.34 1.94 -5.84
N GLU A 202 10.34 2.20 -7.15
CA GLU A 202 11.55 2.41 -7.92
C GLU A 202 11.49 3.76 -8.63
N MET A 203 12.61 4.47 -8.62
CA MET A 203 12.80 5.70 -9.38
C MET A 203 14.10 5.58 -10.19
N GLY A 204 14.04 5.86 -11.49
CA GLY A 204 15.23 5.73 -12.35
C GLY A 204 15.82 4.32 -12.43
N GLY A 205 15.02 3.28 -12.14
CA GLY A 205 15.46 1.88 -12.14
C GLY A 205 16.15 1.41 -10.86
N ALA A 206 16.20 2.23 -9.81
CA ALA A 206 16.70 1.85 -8.49
C ALA A 206 15.54 1.73 -7.50
N ALA A 207 15.54 0.69 -6.67
CA ALA A 207 14.63 0.54 -5.55
C ALA A 207 14.89 1.66 -4.53
N THR A 208 13.85 2.44 -4.23
CA THR A 208 13.99 3.64 -3.41
C THR A 208 13.36 3.52 -2.04
N GLU A 209 12.33 2.71 -1.91
CA GLU A 209 11.52 2.62 -0.70
C GLU A 209 10.86 1.25 -0.65
N TYR A 210 10.83 0.62 0.52
CA TYR A 210 9.91 -0.46 0.83
C TYR A 210 8.80 0.10 1.72
N SER A 211 7.56 -0.13 1.34
CA SER A 211 6.38 0.34 2.04
C SER A 211 5.51 -0.84 2.43
N HIS A 212 5.21 -0.92 3.73
CA HIS A 212 4.17 -1.77 4.27
C HIS A 212 2.97 -0.89 4.61
N MET A 213 1.89 -1.04 3.84
CA MET A 213 0.66 -0.26 4.02
C MET A 213 -0.44 -1.15 4.56
N HIS A 214 -0.94 -0.85 5.76
CA HIS A 214 -2.09 -1.49 6.38
C HIS A 214 -3.25 -0.51 6.49
N LEU A 215 -4.37 -0.85 5.88
CA LEU A 215 -5.63 -0.14 5.98
C LEU A 215 -6.66 -1.03 6.68
N THR A 216 -7.37 -0.48 7.66
CA THR A 216 -8.56 -1.11 8.24
C THR A 216 -9.78 -0.22 8.01
N ALA A 217 -10.92 -0.85 7.72
CA ALA A 217 -12.19 -0.17 7.58
C ALA A 217 -13.22 -0.85 8.48
N VAL A 218 -13.91 -0.06 9.30
CA VAL A 218 -14.93 -0.54 10.24
C VAL A 218 -16.24 0.16 9.95
N GLU A 219 -17.34 -0.60 9.88
CA GLU A 219 -18.69 -0.06 9.68
C GLU A 219 -19.02 1.00 10.74
N GLN A 220 -19.52 2.14 10.28
CA GLN A 220 -20.09 3.17 11.13
C GLN A 220 -21.59 2.95 11.17
N ASN A 221 -22.09 2.47 12.31
CA ASN A 221 -23.51 2.55 12.63
C ASN A 221 -23.80 3.99 13.02
N ASP A 222 -24.67 4.66 12.25
CA ASP A 222 -25.21 5.98 12.58
C ASP A 222 -26.02 5.94 13.90
#